data_AF-W1Y9U3-F1
#
_entry.id   AF-W1Y9U3-F1
#
_cell.length_a   1.000
_cell.length_b   1.000
_cell.length_c   1.000
_cell.angle_alpha   90.00
_cell.angle_beta   90.00
_cell.angle_gamma   90.00
#
_symmetry.space_group_name_H-M   'P 1'
#
loop_
_entity.id
_entity.type
_entity.pdbx_description
1 polymer ?
#
loop_
_entity_poly.entity_id
_entity_poly.type
_entity_poly.pdbx_seq_one_letter_code
_entity_poly.pdbx_strand_id
1 'polypeptide(L)'
;VKEAARILELDGLLKRRPRELSGGQRQRVAMGRAIVRDPAVFLFDEPLSNLDAKLRVQMRLELQQLHRRLKTTSLYVTHDQVEAMTLAQRVMVMNGGV
;
A
#
# COMPACT_ATOMS: atom_id res chain seq x y z
N VAL A 1 1.76 -15.87 -0.32
CA VAL A 1 2.46 -15.17 -1.45
C VAL A 1 1.59 -15.02 -2.70
N LYS A 2 1.08 -16.11 -3.33
CA LYS A 2 0.28 -16.01 -4.57
C LYS A 2 -0.97 -15.13 -4.48
N GLU A 3 -1.59 -15.06 -3.31
CA GLU A 3 -2.76 -14.21 -3.10
C GLU A 3 -2.40 -12.71 -3.05
N ALA A 4 -1.36 -12.36 -2.30
CA ALA A 4 -0.84 -10.99 -2.28
C ALA A 4 -0.35 -10.56 -3.67
N ALA A 5 0.23 -11.48 -4.46
CA ALA A 5 0.62 -11.21 -5.84
C ALA A 5 -0.58 -10.86 -6.73
N ARG A 6 -1.72 -11.55 -6.59
CA ARG A 6 -2.96 -11.23 -7.30
C ARG A 6 -3.54 -9.87 -6.95
N ILE A 7 -3.69 -9.59 -5.65
CA ILE A 7 -4.21 -8.30 -5.15
C ILE A 7 -3.37 -7.13 -5.65
N LEU A 8 -2.07 -7.34 -5.81
CA LEU A 8 -1.12 -6.31 -6.22
C LEU A 8 -0.79 -6.36 -7.71
N GLU A 9 -1.47 -7.18 -8.51
CA GLU A 9 -1.21 -7.39 -9.94
C GLU A 9 0.28 -7.68 -10.26
N LEU A 10 0.91 -8.56 -9.48
CA LEU A 10 2.31 -8.96 -9.59
C LEU A 10 2.51 -10.40 -10.10
N ASP A 11 1.45 -11.16 -10.39
CA ASP A 11 1.54 -12.59 -10.73
C ASP A 11 2.50 -12.87 -11.90
N GLY A 12 2.40 -12.08 -12.97
CA GLY A 12 3.28 -12.19 -14.15
C GLY A 12 4.72 -11.71 -13.91
N LEU A 13 5.02 -11.15 -12.73
CA LEU A 13 6.29 -10.52 -12.41
C LEU A 13 7.07 -11.26 -11.32
N LEU A 14 6.54 -12.36 -10.78
CA LEU A 14 7.13 -13.09 -9.65
C LEU A 14 8.56 -13.59 -9.89
N LYS A 15 8.95 -13.84 -11.15
CA LYS A 15 10.30 -14.28 -11.51
C LYS A 15 11.28 -13.13 -11.77
N ARG A 16 10.80 -11.89 -11.85
CA ARG A 16 11.63 -10.72 -12.15
C ARG A 16 12.39 -10.26 -10.91
N ARG A 17 13.63 -9.82 -11.12
CA ARG A 17 14.46 -9.19 -10.10
C ARG A 17 14.07 -7.72 -9.93
N PRO A 18 14.33 -7.10 -8.76
CA PRO A 18 13.94 -5.70 -8.50
C PRO A 18 14.41 -4.67 -9.55
N ARG A 19 15.57 -4.91 -10.18
CA ARG A 19 16.12 -4.07 -11.24
C ARG A 19 15.33 -4.10 -12.56
N GLU A 20 14.50 -5.11 -12.76
CA GLU A 20 13.68 -5.33 -13.97
C GLU A 20 12.24 -4.82 -13.80
N LEU A 21 11.96 -4.17 -12.67
CA LEU A 21 10.66 -3.65 -12.28
C LEU A 21 10.63 -2.12 -12.40
N SER A 22 9.49 -1.58 -12.82
CA SER A 22 9.23 -0.13 -12.75
C SER A 22 9.16 0.35 -11.29
N GLY A 23 9.23 1.67 -11.08
CA GLY A 23 9.07 2.26 -9.74
C GLY A 23 7.80 1.80 -9.03
N GLY A 24 6.65 1.89 -9.72
CA GLY A 24 5.38 1.43 -9.17
C GLY A 24 5.28 -0.08 -8.95
N GLN A 25 5.93 -0.90 -9.78
CA GLN A 25 6.02 -2.35 -9.53
C GLN A 25 6.86 -2.65 -8.29
N ARG A 26 7.99 -1.96 -8.09
CA ARG A 26 8.81 -2.10 -6.87
C ARG A 26 8.04 -1.71 -5.61
N GLN A 27 7.25 -0.64 -5.68
CA GLN A 27 6.42 -0.21 -4.55
C GLN A 27 5.33 -1.24 -4.22
N ARG A 28 4.68 -1.81 -5.24
CA ARG A 28 3.75 -2.94 -5.06
C ARG A 28 4.43 -4.16 -4.45
N VAL A 29 5.64 -4.52 -4.86
CA VAL A 29 6.41 -5.61 -4.23
C VAL A 29 6.70 -5.32 -2.76
N ALA A 30 7.03 -4.08 -2.40
CA ALA A 30 7.25 -3.67 -1.01
C ALA A 30 5.97 -3.82 -0.16
N MET A 31 4.82 -3.39 -0.68
CA MET A 31 3.53 -3.62 -0.03
C MET A 31 3.25 -5.12 0.13
N GLY A 32 3.44 -5.91 -0.93
CA GLY A 32 3.25 -7.36 -0.88
C GLY A 32 4.10 -8.04 0.19
N ARG A 33 5.35 -7.59 0.37
CA ARG A 33 6.25 -8.07 1.43
C ARG A 33 5.72 -7.78 2.83
N ALA A 34 5.08 -6.62 3.04
CA ALA A 34 4.46 -6.30 4.32
C ALA A 34 3.24 -7.20 4.59
N ILE A 35 2.39 -7.38 3.58
CA ILE A 35 1.11 -8.10 3.70
C ILE A 35 1.32 -9.59 4.02
N VAL A 36 2.30 -10.24 3.40
CA VAL A 36 2.54 -11.68 3.60
C VAL A 36 3.11 -12.05 4.97
N ARG A 37 3.46 -11.07 5.82
CA ARG A 37 4.11 -11.28 7.12
C ARG A 37 3.17 -11.33 8.32
N ASP A 38 1.87 -11.12 8.13
CA ASP A 38 0.86 -11.11 9.20
C ASP A 38 1.32 -10.38 10.49
N PRO A 39 1.76 -9.10 10.39
CA PRO A 39 2.24 -8.37 11.55
C PRO A 39 1.10 -7.98 12.48
N ALA A 40 1.41 -7.72 13.75
CA ALA A 40 0.45 -7.13 14.69
C ALA A 40 0.05 -5.69 14.32
N VAL A 41 0.93 -4.96 13.64
CA VAL A 41 0.70 -3.57 13.19
C VAL A 41 1.33 -3.37 11.81
N PHE A 42 0.60 -2.70 10.92
CA PHE A 42 1.13 -2.19 9.66
C PHE A 42 1.54 -0.73 9.77
N LEU A 43 2.73 -0.40 9.29
CA LEU A 43 3.20 0.96 9.12
C LEU A 43 3.42 1.21 7.64
N PHE A 44 2.65 2.12 7.06
CA PHE A 44 2.76 2.52 5.67
C PHE A 44 3.26 3.96 5.59
N ASP A 45 4.40 4.15 4.93
CA ASP A 45 5.01 5.45 4.69
C ASP A 45 4.93 5.79 3.19
N GLU A 46 4.04 6.71 2.85
CA GLU A 46 3.68 7.11 1.49
C GLU A 46 3.58 5.96 0.47
N PRO A 47 2.76 4.94 0.72
CA PRO A 47 2.83 3.68 -0.03
C PRO A 47 2.33 3.78 -1.48
N LEU A 48 1.74 4.90 -1.92
CA LEU A 48 1.22 5.09 -3.27
C LEU A 48 1.90 6.25 -4.05
N SER A 49 2.94 6.87 -3.48
CA SER A 49 3.59 8.07 -4.03
C SER A 49 4.20 7.90 -5.43
N ASN A 50 4.79 6.73 -5.75
CA ASN A 50 5.40 6.48 -7.06
C ASN A 50 4.48 5.74 -8.05
N LEU A 51 3.16 5.76 -7.81
CA LEU A 51 2.17 5.22 -8.72
C LEU A 51 1.56 6.32 -9.59
N ASP A 52 1.22 5.99 -10.83
CA ASP A 52 0.40 6.87 -11.68
C ASP A 52 -1.01 7.04 -11.12
N ALA A 53 -1.72 8.07 -11.56
CA ALA A 53 -3.03 8.44 -11.01
C ALA A 53 -4.08 7.30 -11.13
N LYS A 54 -4.10 6.58 -12.24
CA LYS A 54 -5.07 5.50 -12.47
C LYS A 54 -4.79 4.34 -11.52
N LEU A 55 -3.52 3.93 -11.43
CA LEU A 55 -3.08 2.85 -10.56
C LEU A 55 -3.24 3.22 -9.08
N ARG A 56 -3.04 4.49 -8.71
CA ARG A 56 -3.23 4.98 -7.34
C ARG A 56 -4.69 4.82 -6.88
N VAL A 57 -5.64 5.19 -7.73
CA VAL A 57 -7.08 5.02 -7.42
C VAL A 57 -7.42 3.54 -7.21
N GLN A 58 -6.93 2.66 -8.09
CA GLN A 58 -7.16 1.23 -7.98
C GLN A 58 -6.54 0.66 -6.69
N MET A 59 -5.26 0.96 -6.45
CA MET A 59 -4.54 0.44 -5.28
C MET A 59 -5.14 0.91 -3.95
N ARG A 60 -5.71 2.12 -3.92
CA ARG A 60 -6.43 2.63 -2.75
C ARG A 60 -7.65 1.76 -2.41
N LEU A 61 -8.42 1.34 -3.40
CA LEU A 61 -9.55 0.42 -3.19
C LEU A 61 -9.05 -0.94 -2.66
N GLU A 62 -7.98 -1.47 -3.25
CA GLU A 62 -7.38 -2.74 -2.81
C GLU A 62 -6.87 -2.66 -1.35
N LEU A 63 -6.18 -1.58 -0.97
CA LEU A 63 -5.71 -1.37 0.40
C LEU A 63 -6.87 -1.25 1.39
N GLN A 64 -7.96 -0.57 1.02
CA GLN A 64 -9.14 -0.45 1.86
C GLN A 64 -9.80 -1.82 2.08
N GLN A 65 -9.95 -2.63 1.02
CA GLN A 65 -10.49 -3.98 1.12
C GLN A 65 -9.60 -4.89 1.96
N LEU A 66 -8.28 -4.79 1.76
CA LEU A 66 -7.31 -5.55 2.52
C LEU A 66 -7.35 -5.22 4.01
N HIS A 67 -7.40 -3.94 4.37
CA HIS A 67 -7.51 -3.51 5.77
C HIS A 67 -8.78 -4.06 6.43
N ARG A 68 -9.93 -4.03 5.72
CA ARG A 68 -11.19 -4.62 6.20
C ARG A 68 -11.08 -6.13 6.44
N ARG A 69 -10.31 -6.83 5.62
CA ARG A 69 -10.12 -8.28 5.71
C ARG A 69 -9.15 -8.69 6.83
N LEU A 70 -8.01 -8.01 6.94
CA LEU A 70 -6.96 -8.34 7.90
C LEU A 70 -7.32 -7.88 9.32
N LYS A 71 -8.09 -6.79 9.47
CA LYS A 71 -8.47 -6.19 10.76
C LYS A 71 -7.29 -5.84 11.68
N THR A 72 -6.08 -5.80 11.13
CA THR A 72 -4.86 -5.37 11.81
C THR A 72 -4.83 -3.85 11.91
N THR A 73 -4.31 -3.33 13.02
CA THR A 73 -4.05 -1.90 13.19
C THR A 73 -3.06 -1.42 12.12
N SER A 74 -3.40 -0.32 11.44
CA SER A 74 -2.57 0.28 10.40
C SER A 74 -2.34 1.76 10.69
N LEU A 75 -1.09 2.21 10.63
CA LEU A 75 -0.71 3.61 10.56
C LEU A 75 -0.34 3.94 9.12
N TYR A 76 -0.93 4.98 8.55
CA TYR A 76 -0.73 5.39 7.17
C TYR A 76 -0.30 6.86 7.14
N VAL A 77 0.88 7.12 6.59
CA VAL A 77 1.45 8.46 6.41
C VAL A 77 1.37 8.82 4.93
N THR A 78 0.83 10.00 4.62
CA THR A 78 0.67 10.50 3.26
C THR A 78 0.56 12.01 3.24
N HIS A 79 1.02 12.63 2.16
CA HIS A 79 0.74 14.02 1.84
C HIS A 79 -0.50 14.20 0.95
N ASP A 80 -1.13 13.10 0.49
CA ASP A 80 -2.36 13.14 -0.31
C ASP A 80 -3.61 13.15 0.60
N GLN A 81 -4.29 14.29 0.64
CA GLN A 81 -5.52 14.45 1.42
C GLN A 81 -6.63 13.50 0.99
N VAL A 82 -6.71 13.15 -0.29
CA VAL A 82 -7.73 12.24 -0.80
C VAL A 82 -7.46 10.81 -0.29
N GLU A 83 -6.19 10.40 -0.16
CA GLU A 83 -5.85 9.13 0.50
C GLU A 83 -6.29 9.12 1.96
N ALA A 84 -5.96 10.18 2.71
CA ALA A 84 -6.35 10.29 4.11
C ALA A 84 -7.88 10.19 4.29
N MET A 85 -8.64 10.95 3.50
CA MET A 85 -10.10 11.01 3.63
C MET A 85 -10.84 9.74 3.18
N THR A 86 -10.18 8.85 2.43
CA THR A 86 -10.82 7.63 1.89
C THR A 86 -10.40 6.36 2.60
N LEU A 87 -9.16 6.29 3.09
CA LEU A 87 -8.61 5.11 3.76
C LEU A 87 -8.76 5.17 5.28
N ALA A 88 -8.66 6.37 5.87
CA ALA A 88 -8.55 6.50 7.30
C ALA A 88 -9.89 6.34 8.02
N GLN A 89 -9.86 5.63 9.14
CA GLN A 89 -10.95 5.67 10.13
C GLN A 89 -10.83 6.91 11.03
N ARG A 90 -9.58 7.37 11.26
CA ARG A 90 -9.23 8.56 12.03
C ARG A 90 -8.06 9.25 11.34
N VAL A 91 -8.12 10.57 11.22
CA VAL A 91 -7.06 11.38 10.62
C VAL A 91 -6.37 12.19 11.72
N MET A 92 -5.04 12.18 11.71
CA MET A 92 -4.20 13.06 12.52
C MET A 92 -3.43 13.97 11.58
N VAL A 93 -3.41 15.27 11.86
CA VAL A 93 -2.66 16.27 11.08
C VAL A 93 -1.47 16.68 11.92
N MET A 94 -0.28 16.62 11.32
CA MET A 94 0.96 17.09 11.95
C MET A 94 1.36 18.43 11.33
N ASN A 95 1.78 19.39 12.15
CA ASN A 95 2.32 20.68 11.75
C ASN A 95 3.53 21.05 12.62
N GLY A 96 4.71 21.23 12.00
CA GLY A 96 5.92 21.56 12.74
C GLY A 96 6.40 20.47 13.72
N GLY A 97 6.00 19.21 13.50
CA GLY A 97 6.33 18.09 14.37
C GLY A 97 5.33 17.84 15.53
N VAL A 98 4.24 18.60 15.57
CA VAL A 98 3.14 18.46 16.55
C VAL A 98 1.87 18.01 15.85
#